data_AF-A0A090KIH1-F1
#
_entry.id   AF-A0A090KIH1-F1
#
_cell.length_a   1.000
_cell.length_b   1.000
_cell.length_c   1.000
_cell.angle_alpha   90.00
_cell.angle_beta   90.00
_cell.angle_gamma   90.00
#
_symmetry.space_group_name_H-M   'P 1'
#
loop_
_entity.id
_entity.type
_entity.pdbx_description
1 polymer ?
#
loop_
_entity_poly.entity_id
_entity_poly.type
_entity_poly.pdbx_seq_one_letter_code
_entity_poly.pdbx_strand_id
1 'polypeptide(L)'
;MGASKELVPQLAIVRPAEDLASLARQIKREYQAGEAKEQESKEHYRNCGLLLIAARKQCKERRESWLAWLKKNVAFSQPTASAYIRLAENWDDPKVKAAFSLTEALRQTSREPAFRPLPQDTNEEDEETDDDLQDDEVTLEQEEETTEPRPVEQVPQTEEQIARAWDRFLNLSTQLFARDLDTVCNRLNDVLDRDRPNSPLMSLMRRPDRERVEIADRMDKAARDLKSISERIRPRAPFKRKQFRSRGADQ
;
A
#
# COMPACT_ATOMS: atom_id res chain seq x y z
N MET A 1 -51.70 52.81 14.09
CA MET A 1 -50.64 52.13 14.85
C MET A 1 -49.61 51.61 13.86
N GLY A 2 -48.63 52.44 13.50
CA GLY A 2 -47.56 52.08 12.57
C GLY A 2 -46.27 51.87 13.37
N ALA A 3 -45.76 50.65 13.38
CA ALA A 3 -44.50 50.32 14.03
C ALA A 3 -43.34 50.81 13.15
N SER A 4 -42.71 51.92 13.56
CA SER A 4 -41.44 52.38 13.00
C SER A 4 -40.36 51.36 13.34
N LYS A 5 -39.98 50.52 12.35
CA LYS A 5 -38.77 49.70 12.43
C LYS A 5 -37.56 50.64 12.44
N GLU A 6 -36.96 50.81 13.60
CA GLU A 6 -35.63 51.40 13.73
C GLU A 6 -34.64 50.57 12.90
N LEU A 7 -34.16 51.17 11.81
CA LEU A 7 -33.04 50.70 11.03
C LEU A 7 -31.79 50.91 11.87
N VAL A 8 -31.41 49.89 12.65
CA VAL A 8 -30.11 49.88 13.32
C VAL A 8 -29.03 49.86 12.23
N PRO A 9 -28.17 50.90 12.14
CA PRO A 9 -27.12 50.95 11.14
C PRO A 9 -26.15 49.80 11.41
N GLN A 10 -26.11 48.82 10.52
CA GLN A 10 -25.10 47.77 10.56
C GLN A 10 -23.77 48.42 10.22
N LEU A 11 -22.99 48.75 11.25
CA LEU A 11 -21.61 49.17 11.11
C LEU A 11 -20.85 48.00 10.46
N ALA A 12 -20.59 48.13 9.16
CA ALA A 12 -19.81 47.18 8.40
C ALA A 12 -18.39 47.15 8.98
N ILE A 13 -18.07 46.10 9.74
CA ILE A 13 -16.72 45.83 10.22
C ILE A 13 -15.88 45.46 8.99
N VAL A 14 -15.21 46.45 8.42
CA VAL A 14 -14.22 46.25 7.36
C VAL A 14 -13.04 45.55 8.00
N ARG A 15 -12.90 44.24 7.76
CA ARG A 15 -11.68 43.52 8.13
C ARG A 15 -10.52 44.12 7.33
N PRO A 16 -9.36 44.40 7.95
CA PRO A 16 -8.19 44.82 7.19
C PRO A 16 -7.94 43.77 6.11
N ALA A 17 -7.74 44.23 4.87
CA ALA A 17 -7.46 43.34 3.76
C ALA A 17 -6.25 42.48 4.13
N GLU A 18 -6.48 41.19 4.36
CA GLU A 18 -5.39 40.26 4.64
C GLU A 18 -4.41 40.32 3.48
N ASP A 19 -3.12 40.39 3.82
CA ASP A 19 -2.04 40.43 2.84
C ASP A 19 -2.16 39.21 1.90
N LEU A 20 -2.26 39.48 0.59
CA LEU A 20 -2.42 38.45 -0.44
C LEU A 20 -1.29 37.42 -0.37
N ALA A 21 -0.09 37.81 0.05
CA ALA A 21 1.03 36.89 0.21
C ALA A 21 0.84 35.90 1.38
N SER A 22 0.11 36.30 2.43
CA SER A 22 -0.29 35.40 3.52
C SER A 22 -1.28 34.34 3.02
N LEU A 23 -2.34 34.78 2.33
CA LEU A 23 -3.35 33.88 1.76
C LEU A 23 -2.76 32.89 0.77
N ALA A 24 -1.87 33.33 -0.12
CA ALA A 24 -1.20 32.46 -1.07
C ALA A 24 -0.40 31.34 -0.39
N ARG A 25 0.29 31.64 0.73
CA ARG A 25 1.02 30.63 1.51
C ARG A 25 0.08 29.63 2.17
N GLN A 26 -1.06 30.10 2.69
CA GLN A 26 -2.05 29.22 3.30
C GLN A 26 -2.69 28.30 2.28
N ILE A 27 -3.09 28.82 1.11
CA ILE A 27 -3.63 28.01 0.01
C ILE A 27 -2.64 26.92 -0.40
N LYS A 28 -1.36 27.26 -0.59
CA LYS A 28 -0.33 26.29 -0.95
C LYS A 28 -0.19 25.19 0.11
N ARG A 29 -0.25 25.55 1.39
CA ARG A 29 -0.17 24.61 2.51
C ARG A 29 -1.37 23.65 2.52
N GLU A 30 -2.58 24.17 2.40
CA GLU A 30 -3.79 23.34 2.39
C GLU A 30 -3.85 22.44 1.15
N TYR A 31 -3.42 22.94 -0.01
CA TYR A 31 -3.32 22.15 -1.23
C TYR A 31 -2.38 20.95 -1.07
N GLN A 32 -1.16 21.18 -0.56
CA GLN A 32 -0.19 20.10 -0.30
C GLN A 32 -0.71 19.09 0.73
N ALA A 33 -1.44 19.55 1.74
CA ALA A 33 -2.07 18.66 2.72
C ALA A 33 -3.19 17.82 2.09
N GLY A 34 -3.93 18.37 1.11
CA GLY A 34 -4.90 17.64 0.30
C GLY A 34 -4.24 16.55 -0.54
N GLU A 35 -3.18 16.88 -1.26
CA GLU A 35 -2.42 15.91 -2.09
C GLU A 35 -1.89 14.73 -1.27
N ALA A 36 -1.34 15.00 -0.08
CA ALA A 36 -0.85 13.96 0.82
C ALA A 36 -1.96 12.99 1.25
N LYS A 37 -3.12 13.53 1.67
CA LYS A 37 -4.28 12.71 2.08
C LYS A 37 -4.86 11.90 0.93
N GLU A 38 -4.88 12.45 -0.28
CA GLU A 38 -5.33 11.70 -1.46
C GLU A 38 -4.40 10.52 -1.76
N GLN A 39 -3.09 10.71 -1.63
CA GLN A 39 -2.12 9.65 -1.83
C GLN A 39 -2.26 8.54 -0.77
N GLU A 40 -2.37 8.91 0.52
CA GLU A 40 -2.66 7.97 1.60
C GLU A 40 -3.97 7.20 1.34
N SER A 41 -5.01 7.89 0.87
CA SER A 41 -6.28 7.27 0.53
C SER A 41 -6.12 6.20 -0.55
N LYS A 42 -5.37 6.46 -1.63
CA LYS A 42 -5.10 5.46 -2.68
C LYS A 42 -4.41 4.21 -2.13
N GLU A 43 -3.45 4.37 -1.23
CA GLU A 43 -2.76 3.25 -0.60
C GLU A 43 -3.73 2.40 0.23
N HIS A 44 -4.66 3.01 0.96
CA HIS A 44 -5.72 2.27 1.67
C HIS A 44 -6.60 1.45 0.73
N TYR A 45 -7.01 2.01 -0.42
CA TYR A 45 -7.80 1.27 -1.42
C TYR A 45 -7.02 0.13 -2.07
N ARG A 46 -5.73 0.32 -2.36
CA ARG A 46 -4.84 -0.73 -2.82
C ARG A 46 -4.76 -1.87 -1.81
N ASN A 47 -4.52 -1.55 -0.54
CA ASN A 47 -4.44 -2.55 0.54
C ASN A 47 -5.77 -3.31 0.70
N CYS A 48 -6.91 -2.62 0.58
CA CYS A 48 -8.22 -3.26 0.53
C CYS A 48 -8.33 -4.26 -0.64
N GLY A 49 -7.88 -3.88 -1.84
CA GLY A 49 -7.81 -4.76 -3.00
C GLY A 49 -6.96 -6.02 -2.77
N LEU A 50 -5.78 -5.87 -2.14
CA LEU A 50 -4.92 -7.00 -1.78
C LEU A 50 -5.61 -7.98 -0.81
N LEU A 51 -6.31 -7.45 0.20
CA LEU A 51 -7.09 -8.27 1.14
C LEU A 51 -8.25 -8.98 0.44
N LEU A 52 -8.92 -8.32 -0.50
CA LEU A 52 -9.99 -8.94 -1.31
C LEU A 52 -9.46 -10.08 -2.19
N ILE A 53 -8.27 -9.94 -2.79
CA ILE A 53 -7.61 -11.00 -3.56
C ILE A 53 -7.32 -12.21 -2.66
N ALA A 54 -6.77 -11.97 -1.46
CA ALA A 54 -6.50 -13.03 -0.50
C ALA A 54 -7.80 -13.75 -0.06
N ALA A 55 -8.85 -12.99 0.26
CA ALA A 55 -10.14 -13.55 0.63
C ALA A 55 -10.77 -14.38 -0.51
N ARG A 56 -10.66 -13.90 -1.77
CA ARG A 56 -11.15 -14.61 -2.95
C ARG A 56 -10.45 -15.96 -3.13
N LYS A 57 -9.13 -16.02 -2.89
CA LYS A 57 -8.37 -17.29 -2.90
C LYS A 57 -8.88 -18.26 -1.84
N GLN A 58 -9.09 -17.80 -0.61
CA GLN A 58 -9.62 -18.62 0.48
C GLN A 58 -11.04 -19.13 0.20
N CYS A 59 -11.91 -18.31 -0.41
CA CYS A 59 -13.24 -18.75 -0.82
C CYS A 59 -13.17 -19.90 -1.84
N LYS A 60 -12.25 -19.82 -2.80
CA LYS A 60 -12.01 -20.88 -3.80
C LYS A 60 -11.56 -22.18 -3.13
N GLU A 61 -10.64 -22.10 -2.18
CA GLU A 61 -10.15 -23.27 -1.41
C GLU A 61 -11.26 -23.93 -0.59
N ARG A 62 -12.13 -23.13 0.03
CA ARG A 62 -13.28 -23.60 0.83
C ARG A 62 -14.49 -24.01 -0.01
N ARG A 63 -14.43 -23.82 -1.34
CA ARG A 63 -15.57 -23.99 -2.26
C ARG A 63 -16.78 -23.14 -1.88
N GLU A 64 -16.55 -21.98 -1.26
CA GLU A 64 -17.59 -21.03 -0.91
C GLU A 64 -17.86 -20.07 -2.08
N SER A 65 -19.12 -19.67 -2.26
CA SER A 65 -19.48 -18.67 -3.27
C SER A 65 -18.93 -17.30 -2.90
N TRP A 66 -18.05 -16.76 -3.74
CA TRP A 66 -17.45 -15.43 -3.56
C TRP A 66 -18.50 -14.33 -3.36
N LEU A 67 -19.58 -14.35 -4.14
CA LEU A 67 -20.63 -13.33 -4.06
C LEU A 67 -21.40 -13.41 -2.73
N ALA A 68 -21.69 -14.63 -2.25
CA ALA A 68 -22.36 -14.82 -0.97
C ALA A 68 -21.47 -14.38 0.20
N TRP A 69 -20.18 -14.72 0.14
CA TRP A 69 -19.20 -14.28 1.13
C TRP A 69 -19.07 -12.75 1.15
N LEU A 70 -18.97 -12.11 -0.01
CA LEU A 70 -18.79 -10.67 -0.13
C LEU A 70 -20.00 -9.91 0.46
N LYS A 71 -21.22 -10.32 0.11
CA LYS A 71 -22.46 -9.72 0.64
C LYS A 71 -22.57 -9.84 2.17
N LYS A 72 -22.01 -10.91 2.75
CA LYS A 72 -22.06 -11.17 4.20
C LYS A 72 -21.00 -10.38 4.98
N ASN A 73 -19.80 -10.21 4.43
CA ASN A 73 -18.64 -9.70 5.17
C ASN A 73 -18.26 -8.25 4.84
N VAL A 74 -18.76 -7.71 3.73
CA VAL A 74 -18.30 -6.44 3.19
C VAL A 74 -19.48 -5.50 2.95
N ALA A 75 -19.34 -4.24 3.36
CA ALA A 75 -20.42 -3.25 3.30
C ALA A 75 -20.62 -2.62 1.91
N PHE A 76 -19.65 -2.76 1.00
CA PHE A 76 -19.70 -2.16 -0.34
C PHE A 76 -20.13 -3.15 -1.42
N SER A 77 -20.50 -2.60 -2.57
CA SER A 77 -21.00 -3.35 -3.72
C SER A 77 -19.93 -4.22 -4.39
N GLN A 78 -20.36 -5.28 -5.09
CA GLN A 78 -19.45 -6.13 -5.87
C GLN A 78 -18.70 -5.40 -7.00
N PRO A 79 -19.30 -4.43 -7.72
CA PRO A 79 -18.55 -3.57 -8.64
C PRO A 79 -17.41 -2.81 -7.96
N THR A 80 -17.66 -2.24 -6.78
CA THR A 80 -16.63 -1.55 -5.98
C THR A 80 -15.49 -2.50 -5.59
N ALA A 81 -15.84 -3.71 -5.13
CA ALA A 81 -14.83 -4.72 -4.80
C ALA A 81 -13.95 -5.09 -5.99
N SER A 82 -14.57 -5.24 -7.17
CA SER A 82 -13.88 -5.57 -8.41
C SER A 82 -12.95 -4.44 -8.83
N ALA A 83 -13.37 -3.19 -8.67
CA ALA A 83 -12.56 -2.01 -8.93
C ALA A 83 -11.31 -1.95 -8.03
N TYR A 84 -11.44 -2.26 -6.73
CA TYR A 84 -10.29 -2.30 -5.81
C TYR A 84 -9.34 -3.46 -6.10
N ILE A 85 -9.85 -4.63 -6.48
CA ILE A 85 -9.01 -5.75 -6.93
C ILE A 85 -8.20 -5.33 -8.15
N ARG A 86 -8.85 -4.76 -9.18
CA ARG A 86 -8.17 -4.27 -10.40
C ARG A 86 -7.13 -3.19 -10.10
N LEU A 87 -7.43 -2.29 -9.16
CA LEU A 87 -6.49 -1.27 -8.70
C LEU A 87 -5.23 -1.89 -8.08
N ALA A 88 -5.40 -2.93 -7.25
CA ALA A 88 -4.29 -3.63 -6.62
C ALA A 88 -3.46 -4.45 -7.62
N GLU A 89 -4.11 -5.10 -8.59
CA GLU A 89 -3.45 -5.89 -9.65
C GLU A 89 -2.62 -5.01 -10.59
N ASN A 90 -3.13 -3.83 -10.94
CA ASN A 90 -2.45 -2.88 -11.84
C ASN A 90 -1.68 -1.79 -11.10
N TRP A 91 -1.35 -2.01 -9.82
CA TRP A 91 -0.69 -0.97 -9.02
C TRP A 91 0.65 -0.54 -9.59
N ASP A 92 1.37 -1.46 -10.26
CA ASP A 92 2.67 -1.17 -10.85
C ASP A 92 2.63 -0.48 -12.21
N ASP A 93 1.44 -0.34 -12.81
CA ASP A 93 1.28 0.43 -14.04
C ASP A 93 1.60 1.91 -13.78
N PRO A 94 2.55 2.52 -14.53
CA PRO A 94 2.88 3.94 -14.38
C PRO A 94 1.66 4.86 -14.55
N LYS A 95 0.66 4.47 -15.36
CA LYS A 95 -0.57 5.26 -15.54
C LYS A 95 -1.43 5.30 -14.28
N VAL A 96 -1.46 4.20 -13.53
CA VAL A 96 -2.21 4.09 -12.28
C VAL A 96 -1.48 4.86 -11.17
N LYS A 97 -0.15 4.76 -11.10
CA LYS A 97 0.68 5.53 -10.16
C LYS A 97 0.63 7.04 -10.41
N ALA A 98 0.56 7.45 -11.67
CA ALA A 98 0.53 8.86 -12.07
C ALA A 98 -0.86 9.51 -11.90
N ALA A 99 -1.93 8.74 -11.73
CA ALA A 99 -3.28 9.29 -11.56
C ALA A 99 -3.35 10.14 -10.28
N PHE A 100 -3.94 11.34 -10.36
CA PHE A 100 -3.99 12.27 -9.24
C PHE A 100 -5.06 11.87 -8.22
N SER A 101 -6.22 11.39 -8.69
CA SER A 101 -7.34 10.98 -7.85
C SER A 101 -7.63 9.48 -7.93
N LEU A 102 -8.34 8.95 -6.93
CA LEU A 102 -8.83 7.57 -6.95
C LEU A 102 -9.71 7.30 -8.18
N THR A 103 -10.63 8.22 -8.48
CA THR A 103 -11.55 8.09 -9.62
C THR A 103 -10.78 7.99 -10.93
N GLU A 104 -9.72 8.76 -11.09
CA GLU A 104 -8.84 8.69 -12.25
C GLU A 104 -8.08 7.35 -12.31
N ALA A 105 -7.51 6.90 -11.20
CA ALA A 105 -6.84 5.60 -11.12
C ALA A 105 -7.79 4.44 -11.49
N LEU A 106 -9.02 4.46 -10.96
CA LEU A 106 -10.06 3.48 -11.30
C LEU A 106 -10.48 3.57 -12.77
N ARG A 107 -10.53 4.78 -13.34
CA ARG A 107 -10.82 4.98 -14.77
C ARG A 107 -9.71 4.40 -15.65
N GLN A 108 -8.44 4.57 -15.27
CA GLN A 108 -7.30 4.00 -16.02
C GLN A 108 -7.34 2.47 -15.99
N THR A 109 -7.63 1.86 -14.83
CA THR A 109 -7.75 0.39 -14.71
C THR A 109 -9.01 -0.19 -15.36
N SER A 110 -10.09 0.60 -15.46
CA SER A 110 -11.33 0.20 -16.13
C SER A 110 -11.26 0.37 -17.64
N ARG A 111 -10.26 1.09 -18.15
CA ARG A 111 -9.94 1.13 -19.57
C ARG A 111 -9.28 -0.21 -19.91
N GLU A 112 -10.13 -1.23 -19.98
CA GLU A 112 -9.86 -2.55 -20.53
C GLU A 112 -8.98 -2.37 -21.76
N PRO A 113 -7.85 -3.10 -21.90
CA PRO A 113 -6.99 -2.97 -23.06
C PRO A 113 -7.90 -3.15 -24.25
N ALA A 114 -8.11 -2.07 -25.01
CA ALA A 114 -9.06 -2.01 -26.10
C ALA A 114 -8.96 -3.33 -26.83
N PHE A 115 -10.01 -4.15 -26.71
CA PHE A 115 -10.08 -5.52 -27.23
C PHE A 115 -9.36 -5.47 -28.56
N ARG A 116 -8.11 -5.96 -28.60
CA ARG A 116 -7.37 -6.03 -29.85
C ARG A 116 -8.27 -7.00 -30.60
N PRO A 117 -9.00 -6.55 -31.65
CA PRO A 117 -9.82 -7.48 -32.39
C PRO A 117 -8.86 -8.62 -32.70
N LEU A 118 -9.14 -9.80 -32.15
CA LEU A 118 -8.44 -10.98 -32.63
C LEU A 118 -8.60 -10.87 -34.13
N PRO A 119 -7.49 -10.89 -34.90
CA PRO A 119 -7.56 -10.79 -36.35
C PRO A 119 -8.74 -11.66 -36.74
N GLN A 120 -9.78 -11.00 -37.27
CA GLN A 120 -10.94 -11.73 -37.73
C GLN A 120 -10.32 -12.67 -38.74
N ASP A 121 -10.29 -13.95 -38.40
CA ASP A 121 -10.02 -14.99 -39.36
C ASP A 121 -11.15 -14.81 -40.35
N THR A 122 -10.91 -13.96 -41.34
CA THR A 122 -11.65 -13.95 -42.57
C THR A 122 -11.29 -15.29 -43.18
N ASN A 123 -11.97 -16.33 -42.70
CA ASN A 123 -12.51 -17.36 -43.57
C ASN A 123 -13.30 -16.61 -44.64
N GLU A 124 -12.57 -16.03 -45.59
CA GLU A 124 -13.00 -16.00 -46.97
C GLU A 124 -13.17 -17.47 -47.31
N GLU A 125 -14.43 -17.90 -47.18
CA GLU A 125 -14.98 -19.06 -47.84
C GLU A 125 -14.62 -18.92 -49.32
N ASP A 126 -13.54 -19.54 -49.76
CA ASP A 126 -13.31 -19.84 -51.16
C ASP A 126 -12.81 -21.29 -51.28
N GLU A 127 -13.54 -22.00 -52.13
CA GLU A 127 -13.27 -23.29 -52.75
C GLU A 127 -13.62 -24.55 -51.95
N GLU A 128 -14.85 -25.03 -52.21
CA GLU A 128 -15.17 -26.46 -52.29
C GLU A 128 -14.10 -27.19 -53.12
N THR A 129 -13.18 -27.87 -52.45
CA THR A 129 -12.41 -28.95 -53.05
C THR A 129 -12.81 -30.24 -52.37
N ASP A 130 -13.77 -30.94 -52.97
CA ASP A 130 -13.90 -32.40 -52.86
C ASP A 130 -12.56 -32.99 -53.35
N ASP A 131 -11.66 -33.33 -52.44
CA ASP A 131 -10.52 -34.17 -52.81
C ASP A 131 -10.21 -35.19 -51.72
N ASP A 132 -10.02 -36.40 -52.22
CA ASP A 132 -9.95 -37.67 -51.54
C ASP A 132 -8.72 -37.78 -50.61
N LEU A 133 -8.94 -38.50 -49.50
CA LEU A 133 -8.03 -39.48 -48.90
C LEU A 133 -6.51 -39.17 -48.98
N GLN A 134 -5.93 -38.82 -47.83
CA GLN A 134 -4.74 -39.53 -47.34
C GLN A 134 -4.52 -39.34 -45.84
N ASP A 135 -4.52 -40.46 -45.13
CA ASP A 135 -3.97 -40.62 -43.79
C ASP A 135 -2.45 -40.34 -43.85
N ASP A 136 -2.04 -39.12 -43.50
CA ASP A 136 -0.63 -38.82 -43.26
C ASP A 136 -0.37 -38.77 -41.75
N GLU A 137 0.28 -39.83 -41.30
CA GLU A 137 0.90 -40.02 -39.99
C GLU A 137 1.96 -38.93 -39.76
N VAL A 138 1.57 -37.82 -39.14
CA VAL A 138 2.49 -36.75 -38.74
C VAL A 138 3.35 -37.24 -37.57
N THR A 139 4.54 -37.73 -37.92
CA THR A 139 5.63 -37.99 -36.97
C THR A 139 6.15 -36.64 -36.47
N LEU A 140 5.81 -36.30 -35.23
CA LEU A 140 6.34 -35.15 -34.51
C LEU A 140 7.83 -35.41 -34.17
N GLU A 141 8.72 -35.02 -35.08
CA GLU A 141 10.13 -34.86 -34.77
C GLU A 141 10.28 -33.72 -33.74
N GLN A 142 10.54 -34.11 -32.50
CA GLN A 142 10.94 -33.20 -31.44
C GLN A 142 12.34 -32.67 -31.79
N GLU A 143 12.40 -31.47 -32.35
CA GLU A 143 13.63 -30.69 -32.40
C GLU A 143 14.06 -30.37 -30.96
N GLU A 144 14.99 -31.18 -30.44
CA GLU A 144 15.74 -30.88 -29.23
C GLU A 144 16.63 -29.64 -29.50
N GLU A 145 16.04 -28.45 -29.35
CA GLU A 145 16.75 -27.18 -29.31
C GLU A 145 17.71 -27.20 -28.11
N THR A 146 18.92 -27.67 -28.41
CA THR A 146 20.04 -27.77 -27.48
C THR A 146 20.51 -26.34 -27.20
N THR A 147 19.81 -25.67 -26.28
CA THR A 147 20.18 -24.35 -25.80
C THR A 147 21.49 -24.48 -25.04
N GLU A 148 22.59 -24.06 -25.67
CA GLU A 148 23.89 -23.95 -25.03
C GLU A 148 23.75 -23.17 -23.71
N PRO A 149 24.27 -23.69 -22.58
CA PRO A 149 24.24 -22.97 -21.32
C PRO A 149 25.09 -21.71 -21.45
N ARG A 150 24.43 -20.56 -21.59
CA ARG A 150 25.09 -19.25 -21.50
C ARG A 150 25.92 -19.21 -20.22
N PRO A 151 27.18 -18.73 -20.29
CA PRO A 151 28.04 -18.60 -19.12
C PRO A 151 27.29 -17.79 -18.07
N VAL A 152 27.09 -18.38 -16.89
CA VAL A 152 26.48 -17.71 -15.74
C VAL A 152 27.45 -16.60 -15.33
N GLU A 153 27.22 -15.42 -15.90
CA GLU A 153 27.93 -14.20 -15.56
C GLU A 153 27.73 -13.96 -14.07
N GLN A 154 28.85 -13.96 -13.35
CA GLN A 154 28.89 -13.98 -11.91
C GLN A 154 28.13 -12.77 -11.36
N VAL A 155 27.02 -13.01 -10.67
CA VAL A 155 26.34 -12.02 -9.81
C VAL A 155 26.65 -12.31 -8.33
N PRO A 156 27.82 -11.91 -7.79
CA PRO A 156 28.07 -11.96 -6.35
C PRO A 156 28.05 -10.58 -5.66
N GLN A 157 27.76 -9.47 -6.35
CA GLN A 157 27.87 -8.13 -5.74
C GLN A 157 26.54 -7.43 -5.40
N THR A 158 25.40 -7.86 -5.96
CA THR A 158 24.13 -7.15 -5.74
C THR A 158 23.47 -7.49 -4.40
N GLU A 159 23.58 -8.73 -3.91
CA GLU A 159 22.88 -9.14 -2.68
C GLU A 159 23.47 -8.46 -1.42
N GLU A 160 24.80 -8.35 -1.32
CA GLU A 160 25.44 -7.66 -0.20
C GLU A 160 25.21 -6.15 -0.25
N GLN A 161 25.15 -5.57 -1.46
CA GLN A 161 24.80 -4.15 -1.64
C GLN A 161 23.35 -3.87 -1.24
N ILE A 162 22.42 -4.78 -1.59
CA ILE A 162 21.01 -4.70 -1.19
C ILE A 162 20.90 -4.80 0.34
N ALA A 163 21.57 -5.78 0.97
CA ALA A 163 21.56 -5.93 2.44
C ALA A 163 22.10 -4.66 3.15
N ARG A 164 23.23 -4.10 2.69
CA ARG A 164 23.78 -2.85 3.24
C ARG A 164 22.91 -1.63 2.97
N ALA A 165 22.11 -1.63 1.90
CA ALA A 165 21.15 -0.56 1.64
C ALA A 165 19.95 -0.64 2.60
N TRP A 166 19.44 -1.85 2.87
CA TRP A 166 18.37 -2.08 3.84
C TRP A 166 18.77 -1.72 5.27
N ASP A 167 19.98 -2.10 5.71
CA ASP A 167 20.48 -1.72 7.04
C ASP A 167 20.60 -0.20 7.20
N ARG A 168 21.08 0.50 6.17
CA ARG A 168 21.14 1.97 6.18
C ARG A 168 19.74 2.58 6.27
N PHE A 169 18.78 2.07 5.51
CA PHE A 169 17.41 2.53 5.54
C PHE A 169 16.76 2.32 6.92
N LEU A 170 16.91 1.13 7.51
CA LEU A 170 16.37 0.83 8.85
C LEU A 170 17.00 1.69 9.96
N ASN A 171 18.30 1.98 9.85
CA ASN A 171 18.96 2.86 10.82
C ASN A 171 18.48 4.32 10.68
N LEU A 172 18.36 4.83 9.45
CA LEU A 172 17.82 6.16 9.17
C LEU A 172 16.37 6.32 9.64
N SER A 173 15.51 5.33 9.38
CA SER A 173 14.12 5.37 9.85
C SER A 173 14.06 5.35 11.38
N THR A 174 14.86 4.51 12.04
CA THR A 174 14.95 4.47 13.51
C THR A 174 15.40 5.81 14.10
N GLN A 175 16.39 6.47 13.49
CA GLN A 175 16.86 7.80 13.93
C GLN A 175 15.81 8.89 13.74
N LEU A 176 15.07 8.87 12.63
CA LEU A 176 13.98 9.82 12.38
C LEU A 176 12.84 9.62 13.39
N PHE A 177 12.43 8.38 13.64
CA PHE A 177 11.43 8.08 14.65
C PHE A 177 11.87 8.46 16.07
N ALA A 178 13.13 8.22 16.43
CA ALA A 178 13.66 8.61 17.74
C ALA A 178 13.65 10.14 17.93
N ARG A 179 14.02 10.89 16.89
CA ARG A 179 14.06 12.35 16.93
C ARG A 179 12.67 12.99 17.00
N ASP A 180 11.70 12.41 16.30
CA ASP A 180 10.30 12.86 16.39
C ASP A 180 9.67 12.48 17.72
N LEU A 181 9.98 11.29 18.28
CA LEU A 181 9.53 10.90 19.61
C LEU A 181 10.11 11.81 20.70
N ASP A 182 11.41 12.15 20.64
CA ASP A 182 12.00 13.11 21.59
C ASP A 182 11.35 14.49 21.47
N THR A 183 11.03 14.93 20.25
CA THR A 183 10.35 16.23 20.04
C THR A 183 8.93 16.21 20.59
N VAL A 184 8.19 15.11 20.41
CA VAL A 184 6.84 14.92 20.95
C VAL A 184 6.88 14.78 22.47
N CYS A 185 7.82 14.02 23.03
CA CYS A 185 8.03 13.87 24.46
C CYS A 185 8.44 15.20 25.13
N ASN A 186 9.32 15.98 24.51
CA ASN A 186 9.71 17.30 25.00
C ASN A 186 8.55 18.31 24.93
N ARG A 187 7.74 18.28 23.86
CA ARG A 187 6.51 19.09 23.80
C ARG A 187 5.47 18.66 24.83
N LEU A 188 5.33 17.36 25.06
CA LEU A 188 4.45 16.84 26.11
C LEU A 188 4.95 17.26 27.50
N ASN A 189 6.25 17.20 27.76
CA ASN A 189 6.84 17.67 29.02
C ASN A 189 6.69 19.19 29.18
N ASP A 190 6.88 20.00 28.13
CA ASP A 190 6.65 21.45 28.17
C ASP A 190 5.18 21.79 28.45
N VAL A 191 4.24 21.02 27.91
CA VAL A 191 2.80 21.16 28.19
C VAL A 191 2.47 20.71 29.61
N LEU A 192 3.15 19.67 30.11
CA LEU A 192 2.97 19.17 31.48
C LEU A 192 3.61 20.10 32.53
N ASP A 193 4.71 20.78 32.22
CA ASP A 193 5.43 21.68 33.13
C ASP A 193 4.87 23.10 33.16
N ARG A 194 4.22 23.57 32.09
CA ARG A 194 3.57 24.90 32.08
C ARG A 194 2.30 24.99 32.93
N ASP A 195 1.75 23.87 33.39
CA ASP A 195 0.53 23.82 34.20
C ASP A 195 0.77 23.25 35.62
N ARG A 196 1.21 24.11 36.56
CA ARG A 196 0.95 23.96 38.01
C ARG A 196 0.50 25.30 38.60
N PRO A 197 -0.43 25.32 39.59
CA PRO A 197 -0.65 24.30 40.60
C PRO A 197 -2.11 23.81 40.80
N ASN A 198 -3.02 23.97 39.82
CA ASN A 198 -4.42 23.51 39.93
C ASN A 198 -4.89 22.62 38.75
N SER A 199 -4.01 21.76 38.23
CA SER A 199 -4.36 20.87 37.11
C SER A 199 -5.09 19.59 37.59
N PRO A 200 -6.17 19.14 36.92
CA PRO A 200 -6.89 17.89 37.18
C PRO A 200 -6.01 16.63 37.17
N LEU A 201 -4.78 16.72 36.63
CA LEU A 201 -3.80 15.64 36.62
C LEU A 201 -3.27 15.26 38.01
N MET A 202 -3.27 16.18 38.99
CA MET A 202 -2.95 15.83 40.38
C MET A 202 -4.09 15.05 41.06
N SER A 203 -5.35 15.23 40.61
CA SER A 203 -6.45 14.32 40.99
C SER A 203 -6.34 12.96 40.32
N LEU A 204 -5.68 12.87 39.14
CA LEU A 204 -5.35 11.59 38.52
C LEU A 204 -4.18 10.87 39.20
N MET A 205 -3.25 11.58 39.82
CA MET A 205 -2.21 10.98 40.68
C MET A 205 -2.73 10.54 42.06
N ARG A 206 -3.98 10.89 42.41
CA ARG A 206 -4.72 10.30 43.54
C ARG A 206 -5.69 9.18 43.10
N ARG A 207 -5.63 8.72 41.86
CA ARG A 207 -6.35 7.51 41.47
C ARG A 207 -5.68 6.28 42.09
N PRO A 208 -6.46 5.30 42.56
CA PRO A 208 -5.91 4.12 43.22
C PRO A 208 -4.93 3.41 42.29
N ASP A 209 -3.82 2.93 42.85
CA ASP A 209 -2.67 2.33 42.16
C ASP A 209 -3.04 1.27 41.10
N ARG A 210 -4.24 0.70 41.18
CA ARG A 210 -4.77 -0.31 40.26
C ARG A 210 -4.84 0.14 38.80
N GLU A 211 -5.28 1.37 38.49
CA GLU A 211 -5.33 1.83 37.09
C GLU A 211 -3.92 2.04 36.51
N ARG A 212 -2.96 2.45 37.34
CA ARG A 212 -1.56 2.63 36.92
C ARG A 212 -0.89 1.29 36.64
N VAL A 213 -1.15 0.29 37.47
CA VAL A 213 -0.67 -1.08 37.28
C VAL A 213 -1.27 -1.69 36.00
N GLU A 214 -2.56 -1.51 35.74
CA GLU A 214 -3.19 -2.01 34.50
C GLU A 214 -2.62 -1.36 33.24
N ILE A 215 -2.34 -0.05 33.26
CA ILE A 215 -1.73 0.64 32.11
C ILE A 215 -0.29 0.14 31.90
N ALA A 216 0.50 0.01 32.97
CA ALA A 216 1.86 -0.53 32.90
C ALA A 216 1.88 -1.96 32.34
N ASP A 217 0.99 -2.84 32.82
CA ASP A 217 0.85 -4.22 32.33
C ASP A 217 0.47 -4.28 30.84
N ARG A 218 -0.39 -3.36 30.39
CA ARG A 218 -0.76 -3.27 28.97
C ARG A 218 0.42 -2.83 28.10
N MET A 219 1.24 -1.90 28.59
CA MET A 219 2.45 -1.47 27.88
C MET A 219 3.50 -2.58 27.83
N ASP A 220 3.73 -3.29 28.94
CA ASP A 220 4.67 -4.43 29.00
C ASP A 220 4.22 -5.61 28.14
N LYS A 221 2.91 -5.84 28.04
CA LYS A 221 2.35 -6.83 27.12
C LYS A 221 2.60 -6.43 25.67
N ALA A 222 2.33 -5.17 25.30
CA ALA A 222 2.56 -4.68 23.95
C ALA A 222 4.05 -4.77 23.55
N ALA A 223 4.96 -4.46 24.49
CA ALA A 223 6.40 -4.57 24.27
C ALA A 223 6.84 -6.03 24.01
N ARG A 224 6.29 -7.00 24.76
CA ARG A 224 6.54 -8.43 24.55
C ARG A 224 6.01 -8.94 23.20
N ASP A 225 4.81 -8.51 22.81
CA ASP A 225 4.21 -8.90 21.53
C ASP A 225 5.03 -8.37 20.35
N LEU A 226 5.48 -7.11 20.40
CA LEU A 226 6.35 -6.53 19.39
C LEU A 226 7.71 -7.25 19.30
N LYS A 227 8.30 -7.61 20.46
CA LYS A 227 9.53 -8.40 20.48
C LYS A 227 9.34 -9.77 19.81
N SER A 228 8.26 -10.48 20.12
CA SER A 228 7.94 -11.77 19.49
C SER A 228 7.77 -11.67 17.98
N ILE A 229 7.10 -10.60 17.50
CA ILE A 229 6.93 -10.35 16.07
C ILE A 229 8.30 -10.10 15.41
N SER A 230 9.16 -9.27 16.02
CA SER A 230 10.50 -9.01 15.50
C SER A 230 11.39 -10.26 15.43
N GLU A 231 11.28 -11.17 16.39
CA GLU A 231 12.02 -12.44 16.39
C GLU A 231 11.52 -13.40 15.30
N ARG A 232 10.23 -13.36 14.94
CA ARG A 232 9.69 -14.13 13.81
C ARG A 232 10.10 -13.57 12.46
N ILE A 233 10.26 -12.26 12.35
CA ILE A 233 10.64 -11.58 11.10
C ILE A 233 12.16 -11.61 10.88
N ARG A 234 12.96 -11.81 11.93
CA ARG A 234 14.42 -11.87 11.81
C ARG A 234 14.80 -12.98 10.79
N PRO A 235 15.41 -12.63 9.65
CA PRO A 235 15.70 -13.59 8.60
C PRO A 235 16.56 -14.72 9.17
N ARG A 236 16.11 -15.97 9.01
CA ARG A 236 16.89 -17.15 9.39
C ARG A 236 18.25 -17.03 8.70
N ALA A 237 19.32 -17.03 9.49
CA ALA A 237 20.68 -16.84 9.02
C ALA A 237 20.95 -17.70 7.77
N PRO A 238 21.65 -17.17 6.76
CA PRO A 238 21.86 -17.87 5.50
C PRO A 238 22.50 -19.23 5.77
N PHE A 239 21.89 -20.27 5.20
CA PHE A 239 22.38 -21.64 5.24
C PHE A 239 23.87 -21.64 4.86
N LYS A 240 24.74 -22.11 5.78
CA LYS A 240 26.17 -22.28 5.52
C LYS A 240 26.32 -23.13 4.25
N ARG A 241 26.63 -22.51 3.12
CA ARG A 241 26.96 -23.20 1.86
C ARG A 241 28.12 -24.15 2.17
N LYS A 242 27.84 -25.45 2.11
CA LYS A 242 28.87 -26.51 2.15
C LYS A 242 29.91 -26.13 1.09
N GLN A 243 31.12 -25.82 1.54
CA GLN A 243 32.26 -25.58 0.68
C GLN A 243 32.45 -26.81 -0.21
N PHE A 244 32.02 -26.71 -1.47
CA PHE A 244 32.28 -27.71 -2.48
C PHE A 244 33.75 -27.56 -2.85
N ARG A 245 34.61 -28.37 -2.23
CA ARG A 245 36.03 -28.47 -2.62
C ARG A 245 36.07 -29.03 -4.04
N SER A 246 36.31 -28.17 -5.00
CA SER A 246 36.73 -28.54 -6.35
C SER A 246 38.03 -29.33 -6.24
N ARG A 247 37.93 -30.64 -6.49
CA ARG A 247 39.09 -31.48 -6.79
C ARG A 247 39.56 -31.07 -8.18
N GLY A 248 40.79 -30.55 -8.25
CA GLY A 248 41.47 -30.24 -9.51
C GLY A 248 41.58 -31.49 -10.37
N ALA A 249 41.29 -31.30 -11.66
CA ALA A 249 41.65 -32.24 -12.71
C ALA A 249 43.02 -31.82 -13.25
N ASP A 250 44.02 -32.66 -13.00
CA ASP A 250 45.25 -32.70 -13.80
C ASP A 250 44.91 -33.34 -15.15
N GLN A 251 45.22 -32.61 -16.24
CA GLN A 251 45.73 -33.15 -17.51
C GLN A 251 46.17 -32.02 -18.44
#